data_AF-A0A939G682-F1
#
_entry.id   AF-A0A939G682-F1
#
_cell.length_a   1.000
_cell.length_b   1.000
_cell.length_c   1.000
_cell.angle_alpha   90.00
_cell.angle_beta   90.00
_cell.angle_gamma   90.00
#
_symmetry.space_group_name_H-M   'P 1'
#
loop_
_entity.id
_entity.type
_entity.pdbx_description
1 polymer ?
#
loop_
_entity_poly.entity_id
_entity_poly.type
_entity_poly.pdbx_seq_one_letter_code
_entity_poly.pdbx_strand_id
1 'polypeptide(L)'
;MLRYTLLFFICCATLLAHAQNTEGVALYSRKTDYAKLLTKLTYLSQEQKDRYANTWKNDEDWSEKMKLVFTPTASLYSFASESGESPDGKYTWRNKDLFFYREYDKEQVVDVEEMLGKTYVVEDTLRLPKWKIGNQVREILGHMCLVATTFDPVKQHNIKAWFAQDIPVPAGPEKYAGLPGLILELDVDEGIIILEATNVSFKPVAADLKVPKTKKAKKVDEKGYAALIKNHIAEQMKEQQNPYWTIRY
;
A
#
# COMPACT_ATOMS: atom_id res chain seq x y z
N MET A 1 9.99 -49.19 -42.04
CA MET A 1 10.65 -48.32 -41.06
C MET A 1 10.43 -46.84 -41.42
N LEU A 2 9.22 -46.31 -41.24
CA LEU A 2 8.94 -44.90 -41.57
C LEU A 2 7.72 -44.39 -40.79
N ARG A 3 7.72 -44.51 -39.46
CA ARG A 3 6.58 -44.12 -38.61
C ARG A 3 6.92 -43.46 -37.27
N TYR A 4 8.19 -43.12 -37.02
CA TYR A 4 8.62 -42.54 -35.73
C TYR A 4 9.41 -41.22 -35.84
N THR A 5 9.47 -40.59 -37.02
CA THR A 5 10.22 -39.34 -37.21
C THR A 5 9.37 -38.07 -37.12
N LEU A 6 8.04 -38.16 -37.01
CA LEU A 6 7.17 -36.96 -36.96
C LEU A 6 6.71 -36.56 -35.55
N LEU A 7 7.05 -37.32 -34.50
CA LEU A 7 6.63 -37.04 -33.12
C LEU A 7 7.69 -36.31 -32.28
N PHE A 8 8.87 -36.04 -32.84
CA PHE A 8 9.97 -35.39 -32.11
C PHE A 8 10.03 -33.87 -32.30
N PHE A 9 9.19 -33.29 -33.17
CA PHE A 9 9.27 -31.87 -33.53
C PHE A 9 8.26 -30.97 -32.79
N ILE A 10 7.38 -31.53 -31.95
CA ILE A 10 6.38 -30.76 -31.18
C ILE A 10 6.80 -30.53 -29.71
N CYS A 11 7.95 -31.07 -29.27
CA CYS A 11 8.38 -30.97 -27.87
C CYS A 11 9.36 -29.82 -27.57
N CYS A 12 9.64 -28.92 -28.52
CA CYS A 12 10.71 -27.91 -28.41
C CYS A 12 10.25 -26.45 -28.44
N ALA A 13 8.97 -26.15 -28.21
CA ALA A 13 8.44 -24.77 -28.22
C ALA A 13 7.93 -24.25 -26.87
N THR A 14 8.16 -24.96 -25.75
CA THR A 14 7.68 -24.54 -24.43
C THR A 14 8.80 -24.42 -23.41
N LEU A 15 9.89 -23.75 -23.74
CA LEU A 15 10.84 -23.22 -22.75
C LEU A 15 11.42 -21.88 -23.22
N LEU A 16 10.56 -20.97 -23.67
CA LEU A 16 10.79 -19.58 -23.29
C LEU A 16 10.30 -19.47 -21.85
N ALA A 17 11.11 -19.97 -20.91
CA ALA A 17 11.09 -19.46 -19.56
C ALA A 17 11.49 -17.98 -19.70
N HIS A 18 10.50 -17.12 -19.94
CA HIS A 18 10.64 -15.72 -19.58
C HIS A 18 11.15 -15.75 -18.15
N ALA A 19 12.31 -15.14 -17.92
CA ALA A 19 12.67 -14.73 -16.59
C ALA A 19 11.50 -13.87 -16.11
N GLN A 20 10.56 -14.49 -15.38
CA GLN A 20 9.43 -13.77 -14.86
C GLN A 20 10.03 -12.87 -13.80
N ASN A 21 10.12 -11.59 -14.15
CA ASN A 21 10.55 -10.49 -13.31
C ASN A 21 9.60 -10.40 -12.09
N THR A 22 9.78 -11.31 -11.14
CA THR A 22 8.84 -11.61 -10.05
C THR A 22 9.39 -11.20 -8.70
N GLU A 23 10.62 -10.72 -8.66
CA GLU A 23 11.25 -10.16 -7.49
C GLU A 23 11.93 -8.82 -7.80
N GLY A 24 11.75 -7.88 -6.89
CA GLY A 24 12.18 -6.52 -7.09
C GLY A 24 11.74 -5.57 -6.00
N VAL A 25 11.98 -4.29 -6.26
CA VAL A 25 11.64 -3.17 -5.40
C VAL A 25 10.82 -2.17 -6.18
N ALA A 26 9.64 -1.85 -5.68
CA ALA A 26 8.82 -0.74 -6.16
C ALA A 26 8.90 0.42 -5.16
N LEU A 27 9.24 1.61 -5.64
CA LEU A 27 9.23 2.84 -4.86
C LEU A 27 7.91 3.56 -5.09
N TYR A 28 7.27 4.02 -4.03
CA TYR A 28 6.00 4.74 -4.07
C TYR A 28 6.15 6.13 -3.48
N SER A 29 5.34 7.05 -4.00
CA SER A 29 5.12 8.38 -3.45
C SER A 29 3.70 8.43 -2.89
N ARG A 30 3.57 8.62 -1.58
CA ARG A 30 2.28 8.79 -0.90
C ARG A 30 2.03 10.27 -0.70
N LYS A 31 0.99 10.78 -1.38
CA LYS A 31 0.49 12.14 -1.23
C LYS A 31 -0.82 12.10 -0.45
N THR A 32 -0.99 13.03 0.47
CA THR A 32 -2.23 13.16 1.26
C THR A 32 -2.78 14.56 1.09
N ASP A 33 -3.98 14.67 0.53
CA ASP A 33 -4.71 15.93 0.44
C ASP A 33 -5.49 16.15 1.73
N TYR A 34 -4.87 16.90 2.65
CA TYR A 34 -5.47 17.25 3.93
C TYR A 34 -6.71 18.15 3.77
N ALA A 35 -6.82 18.97 2.71
CA ALA A 35 -7.98 19.81 2.50
C ALA A 35 -9.23 18.97 2.18
N LYS A 36 -9.09 17.96 1.31
CA LYS A 36 -10.17 17.00 1.03
C LYS A 36 -10.47 16.11 2.23
N LEU A 37 -9.44 15.67 2.96
CA LEU A 37 -9.59 14.90 4.20
C LEU A 37 -10.45 15.65 5.23
N LEU A 38 -10.13 16.92 5.48
CA LEU A 38 -10.85 17.77 6.44
C LEU A 38 -12.28 18.06 5.98
N THR A 39 -12.54 18.08 4.68
CA THR A 39 -13.89 18.28 4.12
C THR A 39 -14.83 17.12 4.50
N LYS A 40 -14.32 15.90 4.68
CA LYS A 40 -15.10 14.73 5.14
C LYS A 40 -15.55 14.82 6.59
N LEU A 41 -14.94 15.66 7.41
CA LEU A 41 -15.33 15.82 8.80
C LEU A 41 -16.68 16.55 8.88
N THR A 42 -17.66 15.90 9.50
CA THR A 42 -19.06 16.34 9.52
C THR A 42 -19.35 17.47 10.49
N TYR A 43 -18.45 17.74 11.44
CA TYR A 43 -18.61 18.74 12.50
C TYR A 43 -18.01 20.12 12.15
N LEU A 44 -17.27 20.22 11.03
CA LEU A 44 -16.64 21.47 10.60
C LEU A 44 -17.63 22.34 9.81
N SER A 45 -17.70 23.63 10.13
CA SER A 45 -18.50 24.59 9.37
C SER A 45 -17.89 24.85 7.99
N GLN A 46 -18.70 25.29 7.02
CA GLN A 46 -18.22 25.60 5.67
C GLN A 46 -17.09 26.64 5.68
N GLU A 47 -17.18 27.65 6.53
CA GLU A 47 -16.13 28.68 6.69
C GLU A 47 -14.83 28.10 7.24
N GLN A 48 -14.90 27.13 8.16
CA GLN A 48 -13.70 26.44 8.64
C GLN A 48 -13.08 25.60 7.51
N LYS A 49 -13.91 24.88 6.74
CA LYS A 49 -13.44 24.12 5.56
C LYS A 49 -12.76 25.02 4.53
N ASP A 50 -13.32 26.19 4.26
CA ASP A 50 -12.73 27.16 3.32
C ASP A 50 -11.41 27.75 3.85
N ARG A 51 -11.32 28.02 5.16
CA ARG A 51 -10.04 28.43 5.78
C ARG A 51 -8.98 27.34 5.68
N TYR A 52 -9.35 26.08 5.94
CA TYR A 52 -8.42 24.96 5.78
C TYR A 52 -8.02 24.75 4.32
N ALA A 53 -8.96 24.78 3.38
CA ALA A 53 -8.67 24.69 1.96
C ALA A 53 -7.67 25.76 1.51
N ASN A 54 -7.79 26.99 2.03
CA ASN A 54 -6.85 28.07 1.74
C ASN A 54 -5.50 27.92 2.47
N THR A 55 -5.46 27.30 3.65
CA THR A 55 -4.22 27.07 4.41
C THR A 55 -3.36 25.98 3.76
N TRP A 56 -4.00 24.94 3.22
CA TRP A 56 -3.32 23.74 2.70
C TRP A 56 -3.20 23.72 1.16
N LYS A 57 -3.67 24.78 0.47
CA LYS A 57 -3.62 24.90 -1.00
C LYS A 57 -2.21 24.87 -1.60
N ASN A 58 -1.20 25.13 -0.78
CA ASN A 58 0.21 25.21 -1.18
C ASN A 58 1.06 24.04 -0.66
N ASP A 59 0.45 23.02 -0.06
CA ASP A 59 1.16 21.89 0.57
C ASP A 59 1.34 20.68 -0.38
N GLU A 60 1.12 20.89 -1.69
CA GLU A 60 1.13 19.87 -2.75
C GLU A 60 2.48 19.13 -2.89
N ASP A 61 3.55 19.64 -2.28
CA ASP A 61 4.89 19.06 -2.39
C ASP A 61 5.24 18.02 -1.32
N TRP A 62 4.40 17.84 -0.29
CA TRP A 62 4.68 16.83 0.74
C TRP A 62 4.27 15.44 0.27
N SER A 63 5.28 14.64 -0.08
CA SER A 63 5.13 13.23 -0.41
C SER A 63 6.01 12.35 0.48
N GLU A 64 5.43 11.29 1.03
CA GLU A 64 6.19 10.27 1.76
C GLU A 64 6.72 9.24 0.76
N LYS A 65 8.04 9.03 0.75
CA LYS A 65 8.68 8.00 -0.07
C LYS A 65 8.58 6.66 0.65
N MET A 66 7.86 5.75 0.02
CA MET A 66 7.63 4.39 0.50
C MET A 66 8.32 3.39 -0.43
N LYS A 67 8.63 2.21 0.09
CA LYS A 67 9.32 1.14 -0.61
C LYS A 67 8.59 -0.17 -0.38
N LEU A 68 8.26 -0.86 -1.46
CA LEU A 68 7.73 -2.20 -1.49
C LEU A 68 8.81 -3.13 -2.04
N VAL A 69 9.27 -4.06 -1.23
CA VAL A 69 10.08 -5.20 -1.68
C VAL A 69 9.11 -6.33 -1.94
N PHE A 70 9.11 -6.89 -3.15
CA PHE A 70 8.21 -7.97 -3.53
C PHE A 70 8.99 -9.16 -4.06
N THR A 71 8.48 -10.34 -3.76
CA THR A 71 8.91 -11.65 -4.27
C THR A 71 7.66 -12.49 -4.56
N PRO A 72 7.78 -13.64 -5.26
CA PRO A 72 6.63 -14.52 -5.46
C PRO A 72 5.99 -15.00 -4.15
N THR A 73 6.79 -15.15 -3.09
CA THR A 73 6.38 -15.80 -1.84
C THR A 73 6.03 -14.80 -0.74
N ALA A 74 6.61 -13.59 -0.77
CA ALA A 74 6.39 -12.56 0.25
C ALA A 74 6.52 -11.13 -0.27
N SER A 75 5.90 -10.20 0.45
CA SER A 75 6.02 -8.75 0.23
C SER A 75 6.30 -8.01 1.54
N LEU A 76 7.11 -6.96 1.46
CA LEU A 76 7.43 -6.07 2.58
C LEU A 76 7.33 -4.62 2.12
N TYR A 77 6.36 -3.90 2.66
CA TYR A 77 6.22 -2.47 2.44
C TYR A 77 6.70 -1.70 3.65
N SER A 78 7.58 -0.72 3.46
CA SER A 78 8.15 0.12 4.52
C SER A 78 8.42 1.53 4.01
N PHE A 79 8.89 2.43 4.87
CA PHE A 79 9.49 3.67 4.40
C PHE A 79 10.73 3.38 3.53
N ALA A 80 10.99 4.23 2.54
CA ALA A 80 12.17 4.10 1.68
C ALA A 80 13.47 4.40 2.43
N SER A 81 13.41 5.26 3.44
CA SER A 81 14.51 5.69 4.30
C SER A 81 14.13 5.62 5.78
N GLU A 82 15.11 5.42 6.67
CA GLU A 82 14.90 5.48 8.12
C GLU A 82 14.62 6.90 8.64
N SER A 83 14.97 7.91 7.84
CA SER A 83 14.72 9.32 8.12
C SER A 83 13.87 9.93 7.01
N GLY A 84 12.84 10.68 7.38
CA GLY A 84 12.11 11.55 6.47
C GLY A 84 12.84 12.88 6.34
N GLU A 85 12.67 13.52 5.20
CA GLU A 85 13.29 14.80 4.87
C GLU A 85 12.22 15.72 4.27
N SER A 86 12.21 16.98 4.68
CA SER A 86 11.32 18.00 4.14
C SER A 86 11.64 18.24 2.66
N PRO A 87 10.68 18.64 1.82
CA PRO A 87 10.93 18.94 0.39
C PRO A 87 12.11 19.90 0.16
N ASP A 88 12.33 20.83 1.11
CA ASP A 88 13.41 21.82 1.13
C ASP A 88 14.76 21.29 1.64
N GLY A 89 14.84 20.05 2.12
CA GLY A 89 16.02 19.43 2.73
C GLY A 89 16.44 19.97 4.11
N LYS A 90 15.72 20.98 4.63
CA LYS A 90 16.10 21.71 5.86
C LYS A 90 15.74 20.97 7.14
N TYR A 91 14.74 20.10 7.10
CA TYR A 91 14.26 19.36 8.26
C TYR A 91 14.34 17.88 7.98
N THR A 92 14.93 17.13 8.91
CA THR A 92 14.89 15.68 8.93
C THR A 92 14.25 15.21 10.21
N TRP A 93 13.49 14.13 10.12
CA TRP A 93 12.91 13.45 11.28
C TRP A 93 13.15 11.95 11.15
N ARG A 94 13.15 11.25 12.27
CA ARG A 94 13.20 9.79 12.25
C ARG A 94 11.84 9.26 11.81
N ASN A 95 11.81 8.47 10.74
CA ASN A 95 10.59 7.78 10.35
C ASN A 95 10.21 6.77 11.43
N LYS A 96 8.91 6.66 11.67
CA LYS A 96 8.36 5.68 12.62
C LYS A 96 8.57 4.27 12.09
N ASP A 97 8.59 3.29 12.99
CA ASP A 97 8.63 1.88 12.62
C ASP A 97 7.29 1.53 11.96
N LEU A 98 7.23 1.61 10.63
CA LEU A 98 6.10 1.20 9.82
C LEU A 98 6.55 0.16 8.80
N PHE A 99 6.01 -1.04 8.93
CA PHE A 99 6.18 -2.04 7.90
C PHE A 99 4.99 -2.98 7.82
N PHE A 100 4.70 -3.41 6.60
CA PHE A 100 3.63 -4.33 6.26
C PHE A 100 4.25 -5.53 5.58
N TYR A 101 4.35 -6.63 6.30
CA TYR A 101 4.87 -7.90 5.78
C TYR A 101 3.73 -8.87 5.48
N ARG A 102 3.74 -9.48 4.30
CA ARG A 102 2.79 -10.52 3.90
C ARG A 102 3.57 -11.70 3.35
N GLU A 103 3.24 -12.89 3.84
CA GLU A 103 3.78 -14.16 3.34
C GLU A 103 2.63 -14.94 2.70
N TYR A 104 2.70 -15.16 1.40
CA TYR A 104 1.64 -15.78 0.61
C TYR A 104 1.61 -17.31 0.78
N ASP A 105 2.78 -17.95 0.92
CA ASP A 105 2.89 -19.40 1.09
C ASP A 105 2.26 -19.90 2.39
N LYS A 106 2.39 -19.10 3.47
CA LYS A 106 1.86 -19.42 4.80
C LYS A 106 0.56 -18.69 5.12
N GLU A 107 0.09 -17.81 4.23
CA GLU A 107 -1.04 -16.91 4.47
C GLU A 107 -0.90 -16.12 5.79
N GLN A 108 0.30 -15.62 6.08
CA GLN A 108 0.59 -14.88 7.31
C GLN A 108 0.80 -13.40 7.03
N VAL A 109 0.28 -12.55 7.93
CA VAL A 109 0.54 -11.11 7.90
C VAL A 109 1.17 -10.64 9.19
N VAL A 110 2.14 -9.73 9.05
CA VAL A 110 2.75 -9.03 10.18
C VAL A 110 2.76 -7.55 9.84
N ASP A 111 1.86 -6.79 10.47
CA ASP A 111 1.81 -5.33 10.35
C ASP A 111 2.45 -4.72 11.58
N VAL A 112 3.30 -3.73 11.37
CA VAL A 112 3.80 -2.90 12.45
C VAL A 112 3.46 -1.47 12.15
N GLU A 113 2.67 -0.90 13.06
CA GLU A 113 2.15 0.45 12.96
C GLU A 113 2.26 1.13 14.31
N GLU A 114 2.54 2.43 14.32
CA GLU A 114 2.50 3.24 15.52
C GLU A 114 1.18 4.00 15.58
N MET A 115 0.48 3.85 16.69
CA MET A 115 -0.76 4.57 16.98
C MET A 115 -0.66 5.18 18.39
N LEU A 116 -0.94 6.48 18.51
CA LEU A 116 -0.88 7.22 19.79
C LEU A 116 0.45 7.09 20.54
N GLY A 117 1.57 7.05 19.82
CA GLY A 117 2.92 6.91 20.39
C GLY A 117 3.24 5.51 20.91
N LYS A 118 2.40 4.51 20.62
CA LYS A 118 2.64 3.09 20.92
C LYS A 118 2.74 2.32 19.62
N THR A 119 3.77 1.48 19.50
CA THR A 119 3.91 0.57 18.37
C THR A 119 3.07 -0.68 18.62
N TYR A 120 2.28 -1.08 17.63
CA TYR A 120 1.49 -2.30 17.62
C TYR A 120 2.06 -3.25 16.57
N VAL A 121 2.18 -4.52 16.93
CA VAL A 121 2.47 -5.61 15.99
C VAL A 121 1.16 -6.38 15.81
N VAL A 122 0.60 -6.33 14.62
CA VAL A 122 -0.60 -7.06 14.23
C VAL A 122 -0.17 -8.33 13.51
N GLU A 123 -0.37 -9.47 14.16
CA GLU A 123 -0.11 -10.79 13.57
C GLU A 123 -1.47 -11.49 13.36
N ASP A 124 -1.83 -11.80 12.12
CA ASP A 124 -3.08 -12.51 11.79
C ASP A 124 -2.91 -13.32 10.48
N THR A 125 -3.99 -13.95 10.03
CA THR A 125 -4.09 -14.66 8.76
C THR A 125 -4.32 -13.67 7.62
N LEU A 126 -3.72 -13.91 6.45
CA LEU A 126 -3.84 -13.07 5.26
C LEU A 126 -5.29 -13.01 4.76
N ARG A 127 -5.96 -11.88 5.03
CA ARG A 127 -7.28 -11.56 4.49
C ARG A 127 -7.14 -10.52 3.39
N LEU A 128 -7.29 -10.98 2.15
CA LEU A 128 -7.20 -10.11 0.99
C LEU A 128 -8.53 -9.35 0.78
N PRO A 129 -8.49 -8.07 0.38
CA PRO A 129 -9.68 -7.32 0.02
C PRO A 129 -10.43 -7.98 -1.14
N LYS A 130 -11.77 -7.91 -1.12
CA LYS A 130 -12.62 -8.38 -2.22
C LYS A 130 -12.69 -7.32 -3.32
N TRP A 131 -11.77 -7.42 -4.26
CA TRP A 131 -11.68 -6.50 -5.40
C TRP A 131 -12.78 -6.71 -6.44
N LYS A 132 -13.30 -5.62 -6.98
CA LYS A 132 -14.13 -5.59 -8.19
C LYS A 132 -13.30 -4.99 -9.32
N ILE A 133 -12.87 -5.83 -10.25
CA ILE A 133 -12.10 -5.41 -11.42
C ILE A 133 -13.02 -4.64 -12.36
N GLY A 134 -12.58 -3.46 -12.79
CA GLY A 134 -13.25 -2.64 -13.79
C GLY A 134 -12.59 -2.77 -15.16
N ASN A 135 -13.21 -2.17 -16.17
CA ASN A 135 -12.77 -2.27 -17.57
C ASN A 135 -11.91 -1.08 -18.02
N GLN A 136 -11.52 -0.19 -17.11
CA GLN A 136 -10.67 0.95 -17.44
C GLN A 136 -9.22 0.51 -17.47
N VAL A 137 -8.50 1.00 -18.47
CA VAL A 137 -7.09 0.73 -18.68
C VAL A 137 -6.33 2.05 -18.69
N ARG A 138 -5.17 2.09 -18.02
CA ARG A 138 -4.27 3.24 -17.97
C ARG A 138 -2.83 2.75 -18.06
N GLU A 139 -1.98 3.48 -18.76
CA GLU A 139 -0.54 3.21 -18.76
C GLU A 139 0.14 3.94 -17.60
N ILE A 140 0.90 3.22 -16.76
CA ILE A 140 1.66 3.77 -15.62
C ILE A 140 3.07 3.17 -15.68
N LEU A 141 4.10 4.02 -15.72
CA LEU A 141 5.51 3.60 -15.85
C LEU A 141 5.79 2.66 -17.04
N GLY A 142 5.02 2.77 -18.13
CA GLY A 142 5.13 1.88 -19.29
C GLY A 142 4.39 0.55 -19.16
N HIS A 143 3.67 0.34 -18.05
CA HIS A 143 2.88 -0.86 -17.78
C HIS A 143 1.38 -0.61 -17.99
N MET A 144 0.71 -1.54 -18.66
CA MET A 144 -0.74 -1.46 -18.86
C MET A 144 -1.48 -1.90 -17.61
N CYS A 145 -2.10 -0.95 -16.93
CA CYS A 145 -2.78 -1.16 -15.67
C CYS A 145 -4.30 -1.21 -15.83
N LEU A 146 -4.94 -2.17 -15.16
CA LEU A 146 -6.40 -2.22 -15.02
C LEU A 146 -6.83 -1.62 -13.69
N VAL A 147 -8.02 -1.04 -13.68
CA VAL A 147 -8.63 -0.54 -12.45
C VAL A 147 -9.32 -1.67 -11.67
N ALA A 148 -9.21 -1.64 -10.35
CA ALA A 148 -10.01 -2.42 -9.43
C ALA A 148 -10.51 -1.52 -8.30
N THR A 149 -11.71 -1.79 -7.82
CA THR A 149 -12.29 -1.04 -6.69
C THR A 149 -12.61 -1.96 -5.52
N THR A 150 -12.44 -1.46 -4.31
CA THR A 150 -12.84 -2.13 -3.06
C THR A 150 -13.36 -1.11 -2.06
N PHE A 151 -14.07 -1.58 -1.04
CA PHE A 151 -14.59 -0.76 0.03
C PHE A 151 -14.08 -1.28 1.37
N ASP A 152 -13.45 -0.40 2.16
CA ASP A 152 -13.03 -0.72 3.52
C ASP A 152 -14.17 -0.37 4.51
N PRO A 153 -14.83 -1.37 5.13
CA PRO A 153 -15.90 -1.14 6.08
C PRO A 153 -15.44 -0.61 7.44
N VAL A 154 -14.16 -0.78 7.80
CA VAL A 154 -13.61 -0.34 9.10
C VAL A 154 -13.42 1.16 9.08
N LYS A 155 -12.78 1.67 8.03
CA LYS A 155 -12.49 3.09 7.87
C LYS A 155 -13.52 3.85 7.03
N GLN A 156 -14.43 3.13 6.35
CA GLN A 156 -15.44 3.67 5.43
C GLN A 156 -14.84 4.41 4.23
N HIS A 157 -13.82 3.81 3.62
CA HIS A 157 -13.12 4.37 2.46
C HIS A 157 -13.46 3.61 1.19
N ASN A 158 -13.64 4.35 0.10
CA ASN A 158 -13.65 3.78 -1.24
C ASN A 158 -12.22 3.76 -1.76
N ILE A 159 -11.75 2.60 -2.20
CA ILE A 159 -10.39 2.42 -2.69
C ILE A 159 -10.44 2.01 -4.15
N LYS A 160 -9.63 2.69 -4.96
CA LYS A 160 -9.39 2.41 -6.37
C LYS A 160 -7.92 2.07 -6.54
N ALA A 161 -7.63 0.89 -7.04
CA ALA A 161 -6.26 0.43 -7.31
C ALA A 161 -6.08 0.25 -8.82
N TRP A 162 -4.94 0.69 -9.34
CA TRP A 162 -4.50 0.37 -10.70
C TRP A 162 -3.37 -0.65 -10.62
N PHE A 163 -3.56 -1.80 -11.25
CA PHE A 163 -2.62 -2.91 -11.16
C PHE A 163 -2.14 -3.38 -12.53
N ALA A 164 -0.87 -3.73 -12.60
CA ALA A 164 -0.17 -4.15 -13.81
C ALA A 164 -0.08 -5.69 -13.88
N GLN A 165 -0.68 -6.30 -14.91
CA GLN A 165 -0.73 -7.76 -15.07
C GLN A 165 0.56 -8.37 -15.62
N ASP A 166 1.40 -7.55 -16.24
CA ASP A 166 2.70 -7.95 -16.76
C ASP A 166 3.74 -8.22 -15.67
N ILE A 167 3.51 -7.71 -14.46
CA ILE A 167 4.21 -8.08 -13.23
C ILE A 167 3.28 -9.00 -12.42
N PRO A 168 3.34 -10.34 -12.60
CA PRO A 168 2.38 -11.29 -12.02
C PRO A 168 2.67 -11.57 -10.54
N VAL A 169 2.79 -10.51 -9.74
CA VAL A 169 3.03 -10.57 -8.29
C VAL A 169 1.85 -9.93 -7.59
N PRO A 170 1.11 -10.65 -6.72
CA PRO A 170 -0.11 -10.15 -6.09
C PRO A 170 0.16 -9.19 -4.92
N ALA A 171 1.16 -8.32 -5.07
CA ALA A 171 1.60 -7.35 -4.07
C ALA A 171 1.10 -5.94 -4.40
N GLY A 172 1.12 -5.08 -3.39
CA GLY A 172 0.74 -3.69 -3.54
C GLY A 172 1.13 -2.85 -2.32
N PRO A 173 0.84 -1.55 -2.35
CA PRO A 173 1.20 -0.66 -1.27
C PRO A 173 0.34 -0.91 -0.02
N GLU A 174 0.94 -0.67 1.15
CA GLU A 174 0.32 -0.82 2.47
C GLU A 174 -0.30 -2.22 2.72
N LYS A 175 -1.61 -2.29 2.97
CA LYS A 175 -2.35 -3.55 3.21
C LYS A 175 -3.01 -4.10 1.95
N TYR A 176 -2.93 -3.36 0.84
CA TYR A 176 -3.66 -3.69 -0.37
C TYR A 176 -2.85 -4.67 -1.23
N ALA A 177 -3.37 -5.88 -1.36
CA ALA A 177 -2.77 -6.98 -2.10
C ALA A 177 -3.87 -7.88 -2.69
N GLY A 178 -3.49 -8.91 -3.44
CA GLY A 178 -4.43 -9.94 -3.92
C GLY A 178 -5.06 -9.68 -5.29
N LEU A 179 -4.58 -8.69 -6.02
CA LEU A 179 -4.87 -8.53 -7.45
C LEU A 179 -3.92 -9.43 -8.27
N PRO A 180 -4.30 -9.86 -9.48
CA PRO A 180 -3.47 -10.74 -10.32
C PRO A 180 -2.30 -9.97 -10.98
N GLY A 181 -1.72 -9.01 -10.26
CA GLY A 181 -0.67 -8.13 -10.73
C GLY A 181 -0.26 -7.11 -9.66
N LEU A 182 0.87 -6.45 -9.87
CA LEU A 182 1.41 -5.46 -8.94
C LEU A 182 0.57 -4.18 -8.97
N ILE A 183 0.13 -3.69 -7.82
CA ILE A 183 -0.58 -2.41 -7.73
C ILE A 183 0.43 -1.27 -7.91
N LEU A 184 0.27 -0.47 -8.96
CA LEU A 184 1.14 0.69 -9.25
C LEU A 184 0.56 2.00 -8.74
N GLU A 185 -0.76 2.15 -8.69
CA GLU A 185 -1.41 3.35 -8.15
C GLU A 185 -2.55 2.93 -7.22
N LEU A 186 -2.67 3.62 -6.09
CA LEU A 186 -3.78 3.45 -5.16
C LEU A 186 -4.35 4.80 -4.79
N ASP A 187 -5.64 4.98 -5.06
CA ASP A 187 -6.44 6.16 -4.80
C ASP A 187 -7.48 5.82 -3.72
N VAL A 188 -7.34 6.46 -2.56
CA VAL A 188 -8.30 6.40 -1.46
C VAL A 188 -9.17 7.63 -1.51
N ASP A 189 -10.47 7.39 -1.58
CA ASP A 189 -11.52 8.41 -1.48
C ASP A 189 -11.39 9.57 -2.47
N GLU A 190 -11.11 9.27 -3.73
CA GLU A 190 -11.10 10.24 -4.84
C GLU A 190 -10.02 11.33 -4.65
N GLY A 191 -8.82 10.86 -4.36
CA GLY A 191 -7.62 11.67 -4.26
C GLY A 191 -7.43 12.33 -2.91
N ILE A 192 -8.01 11.77 -1.83
CA ILE A 192 -7.59 12.12 -0.47
C ILE A 192 -6.21 11.54 -0.21
N ILE A 193 -6.00 10.28 -0.57
CA ILE A 193 -4.66 9.67 -0.54
C ILE A 193 -4.37 9.05 -1.88
N ILE A 194 -3.21 9.39 -2.42
CA ILE A 194 -2.72 8.86 -3.67
C ILE A 194 -1.35 8.24 -3.40
N LEU A 195 -1.24 6.92 -3.59
CA LEU A 195 0.03 6.20 -3.58
C LEU A 195 0.40 5.84 -5.01
N GLU A 196 1.37 6.55 -5.58
CA GLU A 196 1.83 6.36 -6.96
C GLU A 196 3.20 5.68 -6.98
N ALA A 197 3.35 4.61 -7.74
CA ALA A 197 4.64 4.02 -8.03
C ALA A 197 5.48 5.02 -8.84
N THR A 198 6.66 5.32 -8.35
CA THR A 198 7.65 6.21 -8.99
C THR A 198 8.71 5.44 -9.74
N ASN A 199 9.02 4.21 -9.28
CA ASN A 199 10.00 3.35 -9.90
C ASN A 199 9.70 1.88 -9.58
N VAL A 200 9.94 0.99 -10.54
CA VAL A 200 9.95 -0.45 -10.32
C VAL A 200 11.27 -1.00 -10.83
N SER A 201 12.02 -1.66 -9.94
CA SER A 201 13.34 -2.21 -10.22
C SER A 201 13.34 -3.71 -9.94
N PHE A 202 13.66 -4.54 -10.93
CA PHE A 202 13.73 -5.99 -10.77
C PHE A 202 15.14 -6.40 -10.34
N LYS A 203 15.26 -6.91 -9.11
CA LYS A 203 16.52 -7.36 -8.50
C LYS A 203 16.22 -8.48 -7.51
N PRO A 204 17.13 -9.44 -7.33
CA PRO A 204 16.98 -10.45 -6.30
C PRO A 204 17.07 -9.80 -4.91
N VAL A 205 16.00 -9.92 -4.12
CA VAL A 205 15.81 -9.18 -2.85
C VAL A 205 15.46 -10.08 -1.67
N ALA A 206 15.64 -11.39 -1.82
CA ALA A 206 15.35 -12.37 -0.77
C ALA A 206 16.03 -12.07 0.58
N ALA A 207 17.18 -11.38 0.59
CA ALA A 207 17.90 -10.99 1.81
C ALA A 207 17.24 -9.84 2.58
N ASP A 208 16.45 -9.00 1.89
CA ASP A 208 15.83 -7.78 2.43
C ASP A 208 14.43 -8.03 3.03
N LEU A 209 13.88 -9.23 2.85
CA LEU A 209 12.57 -9.67 3.37
C LEU A 209 12.60 -10.08 4.85
N LYS A 210 13.37 -9.37 5.67
CA LYS A 210 13.39 -9.61 7.11
C LYS A 210 12.41 -8.68 7.79
N VAL A 211 11.39 -9.25 8.44
CA VAL A 211 10.51 -8.51 9.35
C VAL A 211 11.39 -7.84 10.42
N PRO A 212 11.44 -6.49 10.46
CA PRO A 212 12.21 -5.79 11.48
C PRO A 212 11.69 -6.18 12.88
N LYS A 213 12.59 -6.49 13.81
CA LYS A 213 12.20 -6.80 15.19
C LYS A 213 12.02 -5.51 15.98
N THR A 214 10.78 -5.15 16.29
CA THR A 214 10.51 -3.96 17.10
C THR A 214 10.55 -4.29 18.61
N LYS A 215 11.45 -3.64 19.34
CA LYS A 215 11.75 -3.97 20.76
C LYS A 215 10.65 -3.56 21.76
N LYS A 216 9.69 -2.71 21.37
CA LYS A 216 8.65 -2.14 22.25
C LYS A 216 7.25 -2.19 21.63
N ALA A 217 6.91 -3.28 20.94
CA ALA A 217 5.63 -3.40 20.30
C ALA A 217 4.61 -4.19 21.15
N LYS A 218 3.37 -3.71 21.19
CA LYS A 218 2.24 -4.44 21.75
C LYS A 218 1.65 -5.35 20.68
N LYS A 219 1.64 -6.65 20.93
CA LYS A 219 0.99 -7.63 20.04
C LYS A 219 -0.53 -7.50 20.14
N VAL A 220 -1.19 -7.48 19.00
CA VAL A 220 -2.66 -7.42 18.88
C VAL A 220 -3.08 -8.20 17.63
N ASP A 221 -4.31 -8.67 17.58
CA ASP A 221 -4.92 -9.28 16.39
C ASP A 221 -5.51 -8.20 15.47
N GLU A 222 -5.82 -8.55 14.21
CA GLU A 222 -6.38 -7.60 13.24
C GLU A 222 -7.71 -7.02 13.74
N LYS A 223 -8.55 -7.86 14.34
CA LYS A 223 -9.85 -7.44 14.89
C LYS A 223 -9.70 -6.49 16.08
N GLY A 224 -8.79 -6.78 16.99
CA GLY A 224 -8.49 -5.90 18.12
C GLY A 224 -7.93 -4.56 17.66
N TYR A 225 -7.04 -4.56 16.66
CA TYR A 225 -6.50 -3.33 16.08
C TYR A 225 -7.57 -2.51 15.35
N ALA A 226 -8.42 -3.16 14.54
CA ALA A 226 -9.55 -2.51 13.88
C ALA A 226 -10.55 -1.92 14.88
N ALA A 227 -10.81 -2.61 16.00
CA ALA A 227 -11.66 -2.09 17.07
C ALA A 227 -11.03 -0.87 17.76
N LEU A 228 -9.71 -0.87 18.00
CA LEU A 228 -9.00 0.29 18.54
C LEU A 228 -9.12 1.50 17.61
N ILE A 229 -8.91 1.31 16.30
CA ILE A 229 -9.08 2.37 15.29
C ILE A 229 -10.52 2.88 15.31
N LYS A 230 -11.50 1.98 15.26
CA LYS A 230 -12.92 2.36 15.23
C LYS A 230 -13.33 3.15 16.47
N ASN A 231 -12.91 2.72 17.65
CA ASN A 231 -13.21 3.40 18.90
C ASN A 231 -12.54 4.78 18.95
N HIS A 232 -11.28 4.86 18.56
CA HIS A 232 -10.54 6.13 18.49
C HIS A 232 -11.21 7.12 17.52
N ILE A 233 -11.60 6.66 16.32
CA ILE A 233 -12.36 7.49 15.37
C ILE A 233 -13.66 7.98 16.01
N ALA A 234 -14.42 7.08 16.65
CA ALA A 234 -15.70 7.46 17.27
C ALA A 234 -15.54 8.47 18.43
N GLU A 235 -14.52 8.30 19.27
CA GLU A 235 -14.23 9.21 20.39
C GLU A 235 -13.82 10.60 19.89
N GLN A 236 -12.88 10.66 18.94
CA GLN A 236 -12.41 11.92 18.37
C GLN A 236 -13.52 12.67 17.63
N MET A 237 -14.36 11.94 16.87
CA MET A 237 -15.53 12.52 16.21
C MET A 237 -16.54 13.10 17.22
N LYS A 238 -16.70 12.47 18.40
CA LYS A 238 -17.53 13.00 19.49
C LYS A 238 -16.92 14.24 20.13
N GLU A 239 -15.60 14.28 20.27
CA GLU A 239 -14.86 15.43 20.82
C GLU A 239 -14.62 16.54 19.78
N GLN A 240 -15.12 16.37 18.54
CA GLN A 240 -14.89 17.28 17.42
C GLN A 240 -13.39 17.52 17.13
N GLN A 241 -12.56 16.54 17.49
CA GLN A 241 -11.14 16.50 17.18
C GLN A 241 -10.93 15.66 15.91
N ASN A 242 -9.90 15.99 15.14
CA ASN A 242 -9.62 15.26 13.90
C ASN A 242 -8.92 13.92 14.24
N PRO A 243 -9.60 12.77 14.07
CA PRO A 243 -9.00 11.47 14.38
C PRO A 243 -7.79 11.14 13.51
N TYR A 244 -7.74 11.70 12.31
CA TYR A 244 -6.82 11.30 11.24
C TYR A 244 -5.38 11.79 11.47
N TRP A 245 -5.12 12.65 12.46
CA TRP A 245 -3.76 13.06 12.82
C TRP A 245 -2.94 11.95 13.48
N THR A 246 -3.61 10.99 14.11
CA THR A 246 -2.97 10.00 15.00
C THR A 246 -3.05 8.58 14.47
N ILE A 247 -3.76 8.38 13.37
CA ILE A 247 -3.93 7.10 12.69
C ILE A 247 -3.39 7.20 11.27
N ARG A 248 -2.74 6.13 10.81
CA ARG A 248 -2.37 6.02 9.41
C ARG A 248 -3.62 5.70 8.59
N TYR A 249 -4.06 6.69 7.82
CA TYR A 249 -5.19 6.63 6.91
C TYR A 249 -4.89 5.67 5.76
#